data_AF-A0A3D3NVV5-F1
#
_entry.id   AF-A0A3D3NVV5-F1
#
_cell.length_a   1.000
_cell.length_b   1.000
_cell.length_c   1.000
_cell.angle_alpha   90.00
_cell.angle_beta   90.00
_cell.angle_gamma   90.00
#
_symmetry.space_group_name_H-M   'P 1'
#
loop_
_entity.id
_entity.type
_entity.pdbx_description
1 polymer ?
#
loop_
_entity_poly.entity_id
_entity_poly.type
_entity_poly.pdbx_seq_one_letter_code
_entity_poly.pdbx_strand_id
1 'polypeptide(L)'
;AWRFDFTSSTPPRDWRGFSKNGAMHASPYVAKKMPDGRIVTHHGVSIRTAMLEQPLRLLATEHSVIKYRLRQERPGQLQVMLLTNRTEGGFGGNFECKIPAEELRPGPDGWCEVAIPFTRYEPIDPRPHIRKRHPSAVGNVITSAIISTFREDRHLEVSHFELGTR
;
A
#
# COMPACT_ATOMS: atom_id res chain seq x y z
N ALA A 1 -16.22 4.58 -4.99
CA ALA A 1 -14.75 4.71 -5.02
C ALA A 1 -14.34 5.78 -4.02
N TRP A 2 -13.19 5.60 -3.36
CA TRP A 2 -12.61 6.59 -2.45
C TRP A 2 -11.19 6.92 -2.91
N ARG A 3 -10.79 8.19 -2.82
CA ARG A 3 -9.48 8.65 -3.25
C ARG A 3 -8.90 9.68 -2.30
N PHE A 4 -7.59 9.75 -2.27
CA PHE A 4 -6.82 10.82 -1.65
C PHE A 4 -5.83 11.39 -2.66
N ASP A 5 -5.94 12.69 -2.89
CA ASP A 5 -5.08 13.45 -3.80
C ASP A 5 -4.14 14.34 -2.98
N PHE A 6 -2.84 14.00 -3.00
CA PHE A 6 -1.82 14.71 -2.24
C PHE A 6 -1.45 16.06 -2.86
N THR A 7 -1.88 16.33 -4.10
CA THR A 7 -1.65 17.62 -4.77
C THR A 7 -2.59 18.71 -4.26
N SER A 8 -3.74 18.33 -3.74
CA SER A 8 -4.81 19.25 -3.30
C SER A 8 -5.08 19.19 -1.79
N SER A 9 -4.57 18.18 -1.08
CA SER A 9 -4.88 17.95 0.33
C SER A 9 -3.65 17.57 1.15
N THR A 10 -3.60 18.05 2.40
CA THR A 10 -2.58 17.64 3.38
C THR A 10 -2.97 16.30 4.01
N PRO A 11 -2.10 15.28 4.02
CA PRO A 11 -2.44 13.98 4.59
C PRO A 11 -2.59 14.03 6.11
N PRO A 12 -3.41 13.14 6.70
CA PRO A 12 -3.48 12.93 8.14
C PRO A 12 -2.10 12.66 8.76
N ARG A 13 -1.87 13.18 9.99
CA ARG A 13 -0.57 13.10 10.68
C ARG A 13 -0.12 11.67 11.02
N ASP A 14 -1.06 10.73 11.12
CA ASP A 14 -0.79 9.34 11.47
C ASP A 14 -0.34 8.50 10.26
N TRP A 15 -0.48 9.03 9.04
CA TRP A 15 0.03 8.39 7.83
C TRP A 15 1.56 8.43 7.82
N ARG A 16 2.18 7.38 7.28
CA ARG A 16 3.65 7.32 7.17
C ARG A 16 4.11 7.89 5.84
N GLY A 17 5.14 8.70 5.91
CA GLY A 17 5.69 9.47 4.80
C GLY A 17 5.85 10.93 5.22
N PHE A 18 6.36 11.77 4.34
CA PHE A 18 6.31 13.22 4.54
C PHE A 18 5.71 13.90 3.31
N SER A 19 4.81 14.84 3.55
CA SER A 19 4.17 15.58 2.46
C SER A 19 5.06 16.75 2.03
N LYS A 20 5.37 16.82 0.73
CA LYS A 20 6.15 17.91 0.13
C LYS A 20 5.81 18.02 -1.36
N ASN A 21 5.61 19.24 -1.85
CA ASN A 21 5.40 19.55 -3.27
C ASN A 21 4.27 18.73 -3.93
N GLY A 22 3.12 18.59 -3.25
CA GLY A 22 1.96 17.88 -3.78
C GLY A 22 2.10 16.35 -3.83
N ALA A 23 3.07 15.79 -3.11
CA ALA A 23 3.27 14.35 -3.04
C ALA A 23 3.59 13.90 -1.62
N MET A 24 3.30 12.64 -1.33
CA MET A 24 3.77 11.92 -0.15
C MET A 24 5.07 11.20 -0.50
N HIS A 25 6.13 11.54 0.21
CA HIS A 25 7.45 10.95 0.04
C HIS A 25 7.63 9.80 1.02
N ALA A 26 8.20 8.71 0.53
CA ALA A 26 8.49 7.54 1.34
C ALA A 26 9.43 7.89 2.51
N SER A 27 9.19 7.24 3.65
CA SER A 27 10.04 7.36 4.84
C SER A 27 10.57 6.00 5.25
N PRO A 28 11.78 5.93 5.83
CA PRO A 28 12.36 4.68 6.30
C PRO A 28 11.51 4.07 7.42
N TYR A 29 11.41 2.75 7.43
CA TYR A 29 10.85 2.00 8.54
C TYR A 29 11.49 0.63 8.71
N VAL A 30 11.50 0.15 9.96
CA VAL A 30 11.94 -1.20 10.29
C VAL A 30 10.89 -2.20 9.80
N ALA A 31 11.21 -2.91 8.72
CA ALA A 31 10.37 -3.96 8.17
C ALA A 31 10.57 -5.30 8.90
N LYS A 32 11.80 -5.60 9.30
CA LYS A 32 12.12 -6.81 10.06
C LYS A 32 13.35 -6.60 10.94
N LYS A 33 13.34 -7.19 12.13
CA LYS A 33 14.55 -7.41 12.93
C LYS A 33 14.95 -8.88 12.78
N MET A 34 16.19 -9.11 12.36
CA MET A 34 16.74 -10.45 12.20
C MET A 34 17.20 -10.98 13.57
N PRO A 35 17.28 -12.31 13.75
CA PRO A 35 17.75 -12.90 15.01
C PRO A 35 19.18 -12.47 15.42
N ASP A 36 20.02 -12.12 14.43
CA ASP A 36 21.39 -11.64 14.62
C ASP A 36 21.47 -10.13 14.93
N GLY A 37 20.35 -9.47 15.17
CA GLY A 37 20.28 -8.04 15.46
C GLY A 37 20.28 -7.13 14.24
N ARG A 38 20.49 -7.64 13.02
CA ARG A 38 20.40 -6.81 11.80
C ARG A 38 18.98 -6.30 11.59
N ILE A 39 18.88 -5.03 11.18
CA ILE A 39 17.62 -4.36 10.87
C ILE A 39 17.44 -4.34 9.35
N VAL A 40 16.31 -4.85 8.88
CA VAL A 40 15.86 -4.67 7.51
C VAL A 40 14.99 -3.43 7.46
N THR A 41 15.48 -2.38 6.80
CA THR A 41 14.76 -1.13 6.57
C THR A 41 14.11 -1.15 5.19
N HIS A 42 12.85 -0.73 5.09
CA HIS A 42 12.20 -0.41 3.82
C HIS A 42 11.89 1.09 3.80
N HIS A 43 11.64 1.66 2.62
CA HIS A 43 11.19 3.04 2.48
C HIS A 43 9.80 3.04 1.87
N GLY A 44 8.81 3.55 2.59
CA GLY A 44 7.43 3.49 2.12
C GLY A 44 6.52 4.60 2.58
N VAL A 45 5.39 4.69 1.90
CA VAL A 45 4.23 5.51 2.23
C VAL A 45 3.16 4.59 2.81
N SER A 46 2.56 4.95 3.94
CA SER A 46 1.45 4.23 4.55
C SER A 46 0.23 5.14 4.65
N ILE A 47 -0.82 4.73 3.97
CA ILE A 47 -2.13 5.37 3.98
C ILE A 47 -2.98 4.62 4.99
N ARG A 48 -3.30 5.26 6.12
CA ARG A 48 -4.05 4.65 7.21
C ARG A 48 -5.52 5.03 7.11
N THR A 49 -6.33 4.03 6.83
CA THR A 49 -7.76 4.20 6.51
C THR A 49 -8.65 3.70 7.65
N ALA A 50 -8.06 3.18 8.73
CA ALA A 50 -8.78 2.73 9.93
C ALA A 50 -9.63 3.83 10.58
N MET A 51 -9.23 5.09 10.43
CA MET A 51 -9.93 6.26 10.97
C MET A 51 -10.97 6.85 10.00
N LEU A 52 -11.15 6.27 8.80
CA LEU A 52 -12.24 6.70 7.92
C LEU A 52 -13.58 6.25 8.51
N GLU A 53 -14.42 7.22 8.87
CA GLU A 53 -15.76 6.96 9.43
C GLU A 53 -16.75 6.51 8.35
N GLN A 54 -17.87 5.92 8.76
CA GLN A 54 -18.93 5.53 7.82
C GLN A 54 -19.45 6.76 7.04
N PRO A 55 -19.75 6.62 5.74
CA PRO A 55 -19.79 5.39 4.94
C PRO A 55 -18.45 4.98 4.29
N LEU A 56 -17.33 5.61 4.66
CA LEU A 56 -16.05 5.56 3.95
C LEU A 56 -15.16 4.34 4.28
N ARG A 57 -15.69 3.31 4.96
CA ARG A 57 -14.94 2.07 5.18
C ARG A 57 -14.60 1.46 3.82
N LEU A 58 -13.31 1.28 3.57
CA LEU A 58 -12.80 0.77 2.31
C LEU A 58 -12.98 -0.76 2.24
N LEU A 59 -14.22 -1.21 1.98
CA LEU A 59 -14.54 -2.62 1.78
C LEU A 59 -13.96 -3.11 0.45
N ALA A 60 -13.11 -4.13 0.52
CA ALA A 60 -12.57 -4.80 -0.65
C ALA A 60 -13.59 -5.77 -1.25
N THR A 61 -13.85 -5.64 -2.55
CA THR A 61 -14.69 -6.55 -3.33
C THR A 61 -13.88 -7.20 -4.46
N GLU A 62 -14.47 -8.18 -5.15
CA GLU A 62 -13.82 -8.83 -6.30
C GLU A 62 -13.53 -7.86 -7.46
N HIS A 63 -14.29 -6.76 -7.54
CA HIS A 63 -14.12 -5.73 -8.55
C HIS A 63 -13.23 -4.56 -8.09
N SER A 64 -12.76 -4.59 -6.83
CA SER A 64 -11.92 -3.54 -6.29
C SER A 64 -10.54 -3.48 -6.97
N VAL A 65 -10.01 -2.26 -7.07
CA VAL A 65 -8.66 -1.98 -7.57
C VAL A 65 -8.01 -0.94 -6.67
N ILE A 66 -6.78 -1.19 -6.25
CA ILE A 66 -5.93 -0.15 -5.66
C ILE A 66 -5.21 0.58 -6.79
N LYS A 67 -5.40 1.89 -6.89
CA LYS A 67 -4.70 2.72 -7.86
C LYS A 67 -3.75 3.67 -7.16
N TYR A 68 -2.56 3.84 -7.76
CA TYR A 68 -1.61 4.87 -7.37
C TYR A 68 -1.15 5.65 -8.59
N ARG A 69 -0.84 6.95 -8.39
CA ARG A 69 0.07 7.69 -9.25
C ARG A 69 1.34 7.95 -8.46
N LEU A 70 2.45 7.38 -8.92
CA LEU A 70 3.70 7.30 -8.18
C LEU A 70 4.90 7.63 -9.06
N ARG A 71 6.03 7.94 -8.43
CA ARG A 71 7.31 8.17 -9.09
C ARG A 71 8.44 7.61 -8.24
N GLN A 72 9.51 7.16 -8.89
CA GLN A 72 10.77 6.79 -8.24
C GLN A 72 11.90 7.51 -8.96
N GLU A 73 12.91 7.94 -8.23
CA GLU A 73 14.13 8.48 -8.85
C GLU A 73 14.94 7.38 -9.53
N ARG A 74 14.92 6.16 -8.97
CA ARG A 74 15.62 4.98 -9.49
C ARG A 74 14.66 3.81 -9.72
N PRO A 75 14.52 3.30 -10.97
CA PRO A 75 13.57 2.22 -11.29
C PRO A 75 13.82 0.95 -10.48
N GLY A 76 12.78 0.41 -9.84
CA GLY A 76 12.87 -0.89 -9.18
C GLY A 76 11.56 -1.38 -8.60
N GLN A 77 11.59 -2.63 -8.17
CA GLN A 77 10.42 -3.32 -7.62
C GLN A 77 9.78 -2.58 -6.44
N LEU A 78 8.47 -2.67 -6.37
CA LEU A 78 7.64 -2.16 -5.28
C LEU A 78 6.94 -3.31 -4.57
N GLN A 79 6.79 -3.19 -3.25
CA GLN A 79 5.90 -4.00 -2.44
C GLN A 79 4.67 -3.18 -2.06
N VAL A 80 3.49 -3.72 -2.31
CA VAL A 80 2.23 -3.15 -1.88
C VAL A 80 1.60 -4.09 -0.87
N MET A 81 1.43 -3.62 0.36
CA MET A 81 0.80 -4.38 1.43
C MET A 81 -0.56 -3.80 1.80
N LEU A 82 -1.51 -4.68 2.06
CA LEU A 82 -2.82 -4.36 2.62
C LEU A 82 -2.93 -4.98 4.00
N LEU A 83 -3.27 -4.15 4.98
CA LEU A 83 -3.70 -4.60 6.30
C LEU A 83 -5.22 -4.49 6.34
N THR A 84 -5.88 -5.54 6.80
CA THR A 84 -7.34 -5.59 6.79
C THR A 84 -7.93 -6.06 8.11
N ASN A 85 -9.15 -5.59 8.35
CA ASN A 85 -10.03 -6.10 9.39
C ASN A 85 -11.26 -6.73 8.75
N ARG A 86 -11.88 -7.69 9.45
CA ARG A 86 -13.20 -8.19 9.05
C ARG A 86 -14.25 -7.10 9.22
N THR A 87 -15.40 -7.23 8.58
CA THR A 87 -16.48 -6.23 8.65
C THR A 87 -17.06 -6.10 10.06
N GLU A 88 -17.11 -7.22 10.80
CA GLU A 88 -17.48 -7.31 12.21
C GLU A 88 -16.36 -6.90 13.18
N GLY A 89 -15.18 -6.54 12.66
CA GLY A 89 -13.99 -6.24 13.43
C GLY A 89 -13.05 -7.43 13.61
N GLY A 90 -11.90 -7.17 14.24
CA GLY A 90 -10.83 -8.16 14.36
C GLY A 90 -10.02 -8.36 13.07
N PHE A 91 -8.96 -9.15 13.19
CA PHE A 91 -7.97 -9.34 12.13
C PHE A 91 -8.59 -10.00 10.88
N GLY A 92 -8.43 -9.36 9.73
CA GLY A 92 -8.89 -9.83 8.42
C GLY A 92 -7.82 -10.51 7.57
N GLY A 93 -6.54 -10.38 7.97
CA GLY A 93 -5.40 -10.84 7.20
C GLY A 93 -4.51 -9.68 6.77
N ASN A 94 -3.26 -10.00 6.44
CA ASN A 94 -2.36 -9.09 5.75
C ASN A 94 -1.99 -9.71 4.41
N PHE A 95 -1.97 -8.88 3.38
CA PHE A 95 -1.79 -9.34 2.01
C PHE A 95 -0.73 -8.49 1.32
N GLU A 96 0.01 -9.10 0.41
CA GLU A 96 1.02 -8.40 -0.38
C GLU A 96 0.86 -8.66 -1.88
N CYS A 97 1.24 -7.65 -2.65
CA CYS A 97 1.50 -7.74 -4.07
C CYS A 97 2.88 -7.15 -4.34
N LYS A 98 3.65 -7.75 -5.23
CA LYS A 98 4.92 -7.19 -5.71
C LYS A 98 4.74 -6.74 -7.14
N ILE A 99 5.14 -5.50 -7.42
CA ILE A 99 5.17 -4.95 -8.78
C ILE A 99 6.63 -4.93 -9.19
N PRO A 100 7.05 -5.74 -10.16
CA PRO A 100 8.41 -5.75 -10.63
C PRO A 100 8.71 -4.47 -11.43
N ALA A 101 9.99 -4.15 -11.60
CA ALA A 101 10.40 -2.86 -12.16
C ALA A 101 9.93 -2.66 -13.61
N GLU A 102 9.88 -3.75 -14.38
CA GLU A 102 9.46 -3.81 -15.78
C GLU A 102 7.96 -3.54 -15.99
N GLU A 103 7.14 -3.70 -14.95
CA GLU A 103 5.72 -3.34 -15.00
C GLU A 103 5.51 -1.82 -14.79
N LEU A 104 6.50 -1.12 -14.22
CA LEU A 104 6.44 0.32 -13.99
C LEU A 104 6.83 1.04 -15.28
N ARG A 105 5.87 1.79 -15.83
CA ARG A 105 6.02 2.54 -17.08
C ARG A 105 5.81 4.03 -16.82
N PRO A 106 6.85 4.75 -16.34
CA PRO A 106 6.76 6.18 -16.15
C PRO A 106 6.47 6.90 -17.48
N GLY A 107 5.57 7.88 -17.44
CA GLY A 107 5.34 8.79 -18.54
C GLY A 107 6.45 9.84 -18.69
N PRO A 108 6.30 10.78 -19.63
CA PRO A 108 7.29 11.84 -19.87
C PRO A 108 7.55 12.76 -18.67
N ASP A 109 6.60 12.86 -17.74
CA ASP A 109 6.70 13.61 -16.48
C ASP A 109 7.35 12.81 -15.33
N GLY A 110 7.79 11.58 -15.61
CA GLY A 110 8.37 10.65 -14.66
C GLY A 110 7.35 9.96 -13.74
N TRP A 111 6.06 10.26 -13.86
CA TRP A 111 5.01 9.63 -13.06
C TRP A 111 4.49 8.36 -13.74
N CYS A 112 4.20 7.35 -12.94
CA CYS A 112 3.63 6.08 -13.36
C CYS A 112 2.26 5.92 -12.70
N GLU A 113 1.26 5.54 -13.48
CA GLU A 113 -0.02 5.09 -12.96
C GLU A 113 0.00 3.57 -12.83
N VAL A 114 -0.43 3.06 -11.68
CA VAL A 114 -0.56 1.62 -11.43
C VAL A 114 -1.95 1.30 -10.93
N ALA A 115 -2.52 0.21 -11.44
CA ALA A 115 -3.84 -0.29 -11.08
C ALA A 115 -3.70 -1.77 -10.69
N ILE A 116 -3.84 -2.06 -9.39
CA ILE A 116 -3.56 -3.38 -8.81
C ILE A 116 -4.90 -4.03 -8.42
N PRO A 117 -5.37 -5.03 -9.17
CA PRO A 117 -6.57 -5.76 -8.79
C PRO A 117 -6.34 -6.60 -7.55
N PHE A 118 -7.41 -6.84 -6.79
CA PHE A 118 -7.34 -7.62 -5.55
C PHE A 118 -6.89 -9.08 -5.75
N THR A 119 -7.06 -9.62 -6.97
CA THR A 119 -6.59 -10.97 -7.34
C THR A 119 -5.07 -11.11 -7.38
N ARG A 120 -4.30 -10.02 -7.38
CA ARG A 120 -2.82 -10.06 -7.32
C ARG A 120 -2.25 -10.08 -5.90
N TYR A 121 -3.11 -9.97 -4.88
CA TYR A 121 -2.68 -9.92 -3.50
C TYR A 121 -2.71 -11.32 -2.88
N GLU A 122 -1.59 -11.73 -2.29
CA GLU A 122 -1.45 -13.00 -1.62
C GLU A 122 -1.30 -12.81 -0.10
N PRO A 123 -1.79 -13.75 0.74
CA PRO A 123 -1.58 -13.68 2.18
C PRO A 123 -0.09 -13.71 2.54
N ILE A 124 0.38 -12.77 3.36
CA ILE A 124 1.81 -12.65 3.74
C ILE A 124 2.21 -13.58 4.91
N ASP A 125 1.24 -14.07 5.69
CA ASP A 125 1.54 -14.86 6.88
C ASP A 125 2.21 -16.19 6.48
N PRO A 126 3.40 -16.54 7.03
CA PRO A 126 4.10 -17.76 6.64
C PRO A 126 3.40 -19.05 7.12
N ARG A 127 2.45 -18.96 8.07
CA ARG A 127 1.81 -20.13 8.68
C ARG A 127 0.62 -20.60 7.82
N PRO A 128 0.63 -21.84 7.30
CA PRO A 128 -0.42 -22.31 6.38
C PRO A 128 -1.84 -22.26 6.94
N HIS A 129 -2.03 -22.55 8.24
CA HIS A 129 -3.34 -22.51 8.87
C HIS A 129 -3.92 -21.09 8.97
N ILE A 130 -3.07 -20.06 9.10
CA ILE A 130 -3.52 -18.66 9.08
C ILE A 130 -3.88 -18.24 7.65
N ARG A 131 -3.08 -18.62 6.66
CA ARG A 131 -3.40 -18.38 5.24
C ARG A 131 -4.72 -19.02 4.83
N LYS A 132 -5.00 -20.25 5.30
CA LYS A 132 -6.29 -20.92 5.07
C LYS A 132 -7.47 -20.16 5.70
N ARG A 133 -7.27 -19.54 6.87
CA ARG A 133 -8.29 -18.74 7.56
C ARG A 133 -8.53 -17.38 6.89
N HIS A 134 -7.50 -16.83 6.24
CA HIS A 134 -7.52 -15.51 5.59
C HIS A 134 -6.97 -15.60 4.16
N PRO A 135 -7.70 -16.26 3.23
CA PRO A 135 -7.16 -16.58 1.92
C PRO A 135 -7.12 -15.38 0.96
N SER A 136 -7.94 -14.35 1.20
CA SER A 136 -8.06 -13.17 0.34
C SER A 136 -8.43 -11.93 1.15
N ALA A 137 -8.03 -10.76 0.63
CA ALA A 137 -8.44 -9.47 1.16
C ALA A 137 -9.90 -9.14 0.85
N VAL A 138 -10.50 -9.78 -0.18
CA VAL A 138 -11.91 -9.60 -0.54
C VAL A 138 -12.82 -9.91 0.65
N GLY A 139 -13.84 -9.09 0.86
CA GLY A 139 -14.77 -9.18 1.99
C GLY A 139 -14.27 -8.52 3.27
N ASN A 140 -13.03 -8.01 3.30
CA ASN A 140 -12.46 -7.29 4.44
C ASN A 140 -12.44 -5.77 4.22
N VAL A 141 -12.39 -5.04 5.32
CA VAL A 141 -12.15 -3.59 5.36
C VAL A 141 -10.65 -3.32 5.35
N ILE A 142 -10.17 -2.53 4.41
CA ILE A 142 -8.78 -2.08 4.35
C ILE A 142 -8.56 -1.06 5.46
N THR A 143 -7.65 -1.35 6.38
CA THR A 143 -7.26 -0.46 7.48
C THR A 143 -5.97 0.28 7.19
N SER A 144 -5.11 -0.28 6.33
CA SER A 144 -3.96 0.43 5.79
C SER A 144 -3.56 -0.12 4.44
N ALA A 145 -3.14 0.78 3.55
CA ALA A 145 -2.43 0.44 2.32
C ALA A 145 -1.01 1.00 2.42
N ILE A 146 -0.01 0.16 2.17
CA ILE A 146 1.40 0.52 2.26
C ILE A 146 2.03 0.24 0.90
N ILE A 147 2.74 1.21 0.36
CA ILE A 147 3.58 1.02 -0.82
C ILE A 147 5.02 1.34 -0.45
N SER A 148 5.95 0.45 -0.78
CA SER A 148 7.32 0.55 -0.32
C SER A 148 8.33 0.00 -1.32
N THR A 149 9.56 0.48 -1.16
CA THR A 149 10.76 -0.01 -1.82
C THR A 149 11.58 -0.84 -0.83
N PHE A 150 12.19 -1.92 -1.33
CA PHE A 150 12.97 -2.84 -0.50
C PHE A 150 14.38 -2.30 -0.28
N ARG A 151 14.80 -2.14 0.99
CA ARG A 151 16.17 -1.85 1.45
C ARG A 151 16.74 -0.50 1.02
N GLU A 152 16.74 -0.22 -0.27
CA GLU A 152 17.26 0.99 -0.88
C GLU A 152 16.19 2.08 -0.84
N ASP A 153 16.60 3.30 -0.49
CA ASP A 153 15.77 4.47 -0.75
C ASP A 153 15.81 4.78 -2.25
N ARG A 154 14.67 4.68 -2.91
CA ARG A 154 14.52 5.02 -4.33
C ARG A 154 13.77 6.34 -4.51
N HIS A 155 13.63 7.10 -3.42
CA HIS A 155 12.87 8.35 -3.36
C HIS A 155 11.47 8.16 -3.95
N LEU A 156 10.77 7.15 -3.43
CA LEU A 156 9.40 6.85 -3.85
C LEU A 156 8.48 8.01 -3.44
N GLU A 157 7.75 8.53 -4.42
CA GLU A 157 6.75 9.58 -4.26
C GLU A 157 5.38 9.05 -4.69
N VAL A 158 4.33 9.48 -3.99
CA VAL A 158 2.94 9.14 -4.31
C VAL A 158 2.13 10.43 -4.36
N SER A 159 1.54 10.76 -5.50
CA SER A 159 0.66 11.94 -5.65
C SER A 159 -0.82 11.59 -5.51
N HIS A 160 -1.18 10.32 -5.70
CA HIS A 160 -2.56 9.85 -5.66
C HIS A 160 -2.67 8.43 -5.12
N PHE A 161 -3.72 8.18 -4.33
CA PHE A 161 -4.17 6.85 -3.95
C PHE A 161 -5.68 6.75 -4.09
N GLU A 162 -6.15 5.59 -4.56
CA GLU A 162 -7.58 5.32 -4.70
C GLU A 162 -7.89 3.84 -4.46
N LEU A 163 -8.99 3.60 -3.75
CA LEU A 163 -9.75 2.36 -3.87
C LEU A 163 -10.91 2.59 -4.85
N GLY A 164 -10.74 2.07 -6.06
CA GLY A 164 -11.70 2.18 -7.16
C GLY A 164 -12.33 0.83 -7.49
N THR A 165 -13.12 0.83 -8.55
CA THR A 165 -13.58 -0.39 -9.24
C THR A 165 -12.86 -0.50 -10.59
N ARG A 166 -12.77 -1.73 -11.11
CA ARG A 166 -12.46 -1.96 -12.53
C ARG A 166 -13.51 -1.35 -13.43
#